data_AF-A0A1H1S5P8-F1
#
_entry.id   AF-A0A1H1S5P8-F1
#
_cell.length_a   1.000
_cell.length_b   1.000
_cell.length_c   1.000
_cell.angle_alpha   90.00
_cell.angle_beta   90.00
_cell.angle_gamma   90.00
#
_symmetry.space_group_name_H-M   'P 1'
#
loop_
_entity.id
_entity.type
_entity.pdbx_description
1 polymer ?
#
loop_
_entity_poly.entity_id
_entity_poly.type
_entity_poly.pdbx_seq_one_letter_code
_entity_poly.pdbx_strand_id
1 'polypeptide(L)'
;MLILLARSRYARAVSVALSLVIGALCLALAGWAAWFVVRDRAVVLRQLWGACVVEAVLGLQVVLALAQTVAGDGASDPALYWGYVVTALILLPVAGLWAFAERTRWSSVVLAVAALTVAFLELRLWQIWGAA
;
A
#
# COMPACT_ATOMS: atom_id res chain seq x y z
N MET A 1 17.02 -6.49 29.06
CA MET A 1 17.72 -6.32 27.77
C MET A 1 17.23 -7.32 26.70
N LEU A 2 17.19 -8.63 26.97
CA LEU A 2 16.74 -9.65 26.00
C LEU A 2 15.29 -9.45 25.49
N ILE A 3 14.37 -9.06 26.38
CA ILE A 3 12.93 -8.87 26.06
C ILE A 3 12.70 -7.69 25.09
N LEU A 4 13.43 -6.58 25.28
CA LEU A 4 13.34 -5.41 24.39
C LEU A 4 13.88 -5.71 22.99
N LEU A 5 14.94 -6.50 22.89
CA LEU A 5 15.52 -6.93 21.62
C LEU A 5 14.60 -7.90 20.86
N ALA A 6 13.92 -8.81 21.55
CA ALA A 6 12.95 -9.70 20.93
C ALA A 6 11.73 -8.93 20.39
N ARG A 7 11.23 -7.95 21.17
CA ARG A 7 10.11 -7.08 20.76
C ARG A 7 10.43 -6.28 19.50
N SER A 8 11.58 -5.61 19.46
CA SER A 8 11.96 -4.79 18.30
C SER A 8 12.27 -5.60 17.05
N ARG A 9 12.69 -6.87 17.20
CA ARG A 9 12.80 -7.81 16.07
C ARG A 9 11.43 -8.23 15.54
N TYR A 10 10.47 -8.51 16.43
CA TYR A 10 9.11 -8.86 16.03
C TYR A 10 8.41 -7.71 15.32
N ALA A 11 8.48 -6.50 15.88
CA ALA A 11 7.94 -5.27 15.29
C ALA A 11 8.42 -5.07 13.83
N ARG A 12 9.74 -5.20 13.61
CA ARG A 12 10.33 -5.14 12.27
C ARG A 12 9.88 -6.27 11.35
N ALA A 13 9.83 -7.51 11.83
CA ALA A 13 9.37 -8.63 11.00
C ALA A 13 7.93 -8.43 10.52
N VAL A 14 7.06 -7.91 11.40
CA VAL A 14 5.66 -7.61 11.08
C VAL A 14 5.55 -6.50 10.03
N SER A 15 6.28 -5.38 10.20
CA SER A 15 6.22 -4.29 9.21
C SER A 15 6.76 -4.71 7.84
N VAL A 16 7.85 -5.48 7.81
CA VAL A 16 8.41 -6.05 6.57
C VAL A 16 7.40 -6.98 5.88
N ALA A 17 6.80 -7.89 6.65
CA ALA A 17 5.81 -8.83 6.10
C ALA A 17 4.61 -8.09 5.50
N LEU A 18 4.11 -7.05 6.17
CA LEU A 18 3.00 -6.23 5.66
C LEU A 18 3.37 -5.51 4.37
N SER A 19 4.52 -4.84 4.32
CA SER A 19 4.94 -4.13 3.10
C SER A 19 5.15 -5.08 1.92
N LEU A 20 5.66 -6.28 2.15
CA LEU A 20 5.75 -7.31 1.10
C LEU A 20 4.38 -7.79 0.63
N VAL A 21 3.44 -8.01 1.55
CA VAL A 21 2.08 -8.43 1.22
C VAL A 21 1.35 -7.33 0.44
N ILE A 22 1.39 -6.08 0.91
CA ILE A 22 0.76 -4.94 0.24
C ILE A 22 1.39 -4.75 -1.14
N GLY A 23 2.72 -4.74 -1.23
CA GLY A 23 3.44 -4.64 -2.50
C GLY A 23 3.05 -5.74 -3.49
N ALA A 24 2.98 -7.00 -3.04
CA ALA A 24 2.57 -8.12 -3.89
C ALA A 24 1.11 -8.00 -4.37
N LEU A 25 0.19 -7.61 -3.48
CA LEU A 25 -1.22 -7.37 -3.83
C LEU A 25 -1.35 -6.23 -4.84
N CYS A 26 -0.64 -5.13 -4.64
CA CYS A 26 -0.58 -4.00 -5.56
C CYS A 26 -0.03 -4.38 -6.93
N LEU A 27 1.05 -5.17 -6.98
CA LEU A 27 1.62 -5.65 -8.24
C LEU A 27 0.66 -6.59 -8.98
N ALA A 28 -0.04 -7.47 -8.25
CA ALA A 28 -1.07 -8.32 -8.84
C ALA A 28 -2.25 -7.50 -9.41
N LEU A 29 -2.71 -6.50 -8.65
CA LEU A 29 -3.78 -5.59 -9.08
C LEU A 29 -3.36 -4.76 -10.28
N ALA A 30 -2.13 -4.21 -10.27
CA ALA A 30 -1.55 -3.47 -11.37
C ALA A 30 -1.42 -4.33 -12.63
N GLY A 31 -0.94 -5.56 -12.51
CA GLY A 31 -0.84 -6.50 -13.63
C GLY A 31 -2.21 -6.83 -14.21
N TRP A 32 -3.22 -7.02 -13.37
CA TRP A 32 -4.59 -7.26 -13.83
C TRP A 32 -5.20 -6.03 -14.53
N ALA A 33 -5.00 -4.83 -13.96
CA ALA A 33 -5.45 -3.58 -14.57
C ALA A 33 -4.72 -3.31 -15.91
N ALA A 34 -3.41 -3.52 -15.96
CA ALA A 34 -2.62 -3.39 -17.18
C ALA A 34 -3.06 -4.38 -18.28
N TRP A 35 -3.42 -5.61 -17.92
CA TRP A 35 -4.03 -6.54 -18.86
C TRP A 35 -5.35 -6.00 -19.45
N PHE A 36 -6.15 -5.29 -18.66
CA PHE A 36 -7.36 -4.63 -19.14
C PHE A 36 -7.07 -3.44 -20.04
N VAL A 37 -5.99 -2.69 -19.79
CA VAL A 37 -5.51 -1.63 -20.69
C VAL A 37 -5.17 -2.20 -22.06
N VAL A 38 -4.39 -3.29 -22.13
CA VAL A 38 -4.01 -3.94 -23.39
C VAL A 38 -5.22 -4.51 -24.14
N ARG A 39 -6.28 -4.87 -23.41
CA ARG A 39 -7.53 -5.39 -23.97
C ARG A 39 -8.57 -4.30 -24.28
N ASP A 40 -8.22 -3.01 -24.15
CA ASP A 40 -9.13 -1.88 -24.32
C ASP A 40 -10.40 -1.94 -23.45
N ARG A 41 -10.26 -2.40 -22.20
CA ARG A 41 -11.37 -2.55 -21.25
C ARG A 41 -11.25 -1.61 -20.05
N ALA A 42 -12.40 -1.12 -19.61
CA ALA A 42 -12.54 -0.35 -18.37
C ALA A 42 -12.48 -1.23 -17.12
N VAL A 43 -12.22 -0.61 -15.97
CA VAL A 43 -12.18 -1.26 -14.66
C VAL A 43 -13.51 -1.95 -14.35
N VAL A 44 -13.41 -3.17 -13.83
CA VAL A 44 -14.58 -3.95 -13.39
C VAL A 44 -14.68 -4.00 -11.87
N LEU A 45 -15.88 -4.26 -11.36
CA LEU A 45 -16.15 -4.31 -9.92
C LEU A 45 -15.23 -5.27 -9.15
N ARG A 46 -14.82 -6.38 -9.77
CA ARG A 46 -13.86 -7.31 -9.15
C ARG A 46 -12.48 -6.68 -8.87
N GLN A 47 -12.01 -5.79 -9.73
CA GLN A 47 -10.75 -5.06 -9.51
C GLN A 47 -10.91 -4.03 -8.39
N LEU A 48 -12.09 -3.41 -8.27
CA LEU A 48 -12.41 -2.52 -7.16
C LEU A 48 -12.44 -3.27 -5.82
N TRP A 49 -13.01 -4.48 -5.78
CA TRP A 49 -12.92 -5.34 -4.60
C TRP A 49 -11.46 -5.69 -4.27
N GLY A 50 -10.63 -5.96 -5.29
CA GLY A 50 -9.19 -6.15 -5.10
C GLY A 50 -8.51 -4.92 -4.48
N ALA A 51 -8.85 -3.71 -4.95
CA ALA A 51 -8.36 -2.47 -4.37
C ALA A 51 -8.83 -2.29 -2.92
N CYS A 52 -10.08 -2.62 -2.59
CA CYS A 52 -10.58 -2.60 -1.21
C CYS A 52 -9.82 -3.57 -0.29
N VAL A 53 -9.40 -4.73 -0.78
CA VAL A 53 -8.56 -5.66 -0.01
C VAL A 53 -7.20 -5.03 0.29
N VAL A 54 -6.57 -4.36 -0.69
CA VAL A 54 -5.31 -3.63 -0.45
C VAL A 54 -5.51 -2.53 0.60
N GLU A 55 -6.57 -1.73 0.47
CA GLU A 55 -6.92 -0.67 1.43
C GLU A 55 -7.15 -1.21 2.85
N ALA A 56 -7.80 -2.36 2.99
CA ALA A 56 -7.98 -2.98 4.30
C ALA A 56 -6.64 -3.38 4.94
N VAL A 57 -5.70 -3.90 4.15
CA VAL A 57 -4.36 -4.27 4.64
C VAL A 57 -3.52 -3.02 4.94
N LEU A 58 -3.61 -1.95 4.14
CA LEU A 58 -3.02 -0.64 4.45
C LEU A 58 -3.56 -0.07 5.76
N GLY A 59 -4.88 -0.16 6.00
CA GLY A 59 -5.49 0.23 7.26
C GLY A 59 -4.94 -0.56 8.45
N LEU A 60 -4.73 -1.86 8.30
CA LEU A 60 -4.06 -2.69 9.31
C LEU A 60 -2.61 -2.23 9.56
N GLN A 61 -1.86 -1.94 8.49
CA GLN A 61 -0.50 -1.40 8.59
C GLN A 61 -0.47 -0.09 9.39
N VAL A 62 -1.43 0.82 9.16
CA VAL A 62 -1.55 2.09 9.90
C VAL A 62 -1.71 1.86 11.39
N VAL A 63 -2.64 0.97 11.79
CA VAL A 63 -2.89 0.65 13.20
C VAL A 63 -1.64 0.08 13.87
N LEU A 64 -0.95 -0.84 13.18
CA LEU A 64 0.26 -1.48 13.70
C LEU A 64 1.45 -0.53 13.74
N ALA A 65 1.61 0.35 12.75
CA ALA A 65 2.64 1.38 12.73
C ALA A 65 2.44 2.40 13.85
N LEU A 66 1.20 2.81 14.11
CA LEU A 66 0.88 3.69 15.23
C LEU A 66 1.19 3.04 16.58
N ALA A 67 0.78 1.77 16.77
CA ALA A 67 1.08 1.02 17.99
C ALA A 67 2.59 0.89 18.24
N GLN A 68 3.38 0.60 17.20
CA GLN A 68 4.84 0.53 17.29
C GLN A 68 5.47 1.89 17.62
N THR A 69 4.98 2.96 17.00
CA THR A 69 5.45 4.32 17.27
C THR A 69 5.21 4.71 18.73
N VAL A 70 4.02 4.43 19.28
CA VAL A 70 3.70 4.68 20.70
C VAL A 70 4.55 3.81 21.64
N ALA A 71 4.93 2.60 21.21
CA ALA A 71 5.83 1.72 21.96
C ALA A 71 7.32 2.13 21.91
N GLY A 72 7.65 3.22 21.19
CA GLY A 72 9.01 3.74 21.04
C GLY A 72 9.80 3.16 19.86
N ASP A 73 9.17 2.33 19.02
CA ASP A 73 9.77 1.67 17.85
C ASP A 73 9.26 2.34 16.55
N GLY A 74 9.53 3.64 16.38
CA GLY A 74 9.02 4.46 15.26
C GLY A 74 9.98 4.64 14.08
N ALA A 75 9.47 5.24 13.01
CA ALA A 75 10.23 5.61 11.81
C ALA A 75 11.38 6.61 12.10
N SER A 76 12.47 6.51 11.33
CA SER A 76 13.61 7.44 11.42
C SER A 76 13.25 8.88 11.06
N ASP A 77 12.34 9.05 10.10
CA ASP A 77 11.70 10.32 9.76
C ASP A 77 10.17 10.15 9.82
N PRO A 78 9.54 10.48 10.96
CA PRO A 78 8.09 10.31 11.14
C PRO A 78 7.26 11.16 10.18
N ALA A 79 7.68 12.39 9.89
CA ALA A 79 6.92 13.30 9.04
C ALA A 79 6.82 12.74 7.61
N LEU A 80 7.95 12.28 7.08
CA LEU A 80 8.05 11.73 5.74
C LEU A 80 7.36 10.36 5.65
N TYR A 81 7.51 9.52 6.68
CA TYR A 81 6.79 8.24 6.78
C TYR A 81 5.27 8.43 6.72
N TRP A 82 4.70 9.27 7.59
CA TRP A 82 3.26 9.48 7.64
C TRP A 82 2.72 10.18 6.39
N GLY A 83 3.51 11.06 5.76
CA GLY A 83 3.17 11.63 4.46
C GLY A 83 2.98 10.55 3.38
N TYR A 84 3.86 9.55 3.33
CA TYR A 84 3.72 8.44 2.39
C TYR A 84 2.58 7.49 2.73
N VAL A 85 2.35 7.18 4.02
CA VAL A 85 1.19 6.36 4.45
C VAL A 85 -0.13 7.00 4.02
N VAL A 86 -0.30 8.29 4.27
CA VAL A 86 -1.51 9.03 3.87
C VAL A 86 -1.66 9.05 2.35
N THR A 87 -0.56 9.25 1.62
CA THR A 87 -0.59 9.22 0.15
C THR A 87 -1.02 7.83 -0.36
N ALA A 88 -0.47 6.76 0.21
CA ALA A 88 -0.82 5.38 -0.16
C ALA A 88 -2.31 5.08 0.04
N LEU A 89 -2.88 5.48 1.19
CA LEU A 89 -4.30 5.32 1.52
C LEU A 89 -5.26 6.09 0.60
N ILE A 90 -4.80 7.16 -0.06
CA ILE A 90 -5.67 8.00 -0.90
C ILE A 90 -5.68 7.53 -2.35
N LEU A 91 -4.57 6.94 -2.82
CA LEU A 91 -4.38 6.60 -4.23
C LEU A 91 -5.41 5.62 -4.78
N LEU A 92 -5.66 4.50 -4.07
CA LEU A 92 -6.62 3.50 -4.57
C LEU A 92 -8.09 3.95 -4.44
N PRO A 93 -8.53 4.65 -3.38
CA PRO A 93 -9.88 5.22 -3.33
C PRO A 93 -10.12 6.23 -4.45
N VAL A 94 -9.15 7.11 -4.73
CA VAL A 94 -9.25 8.07 -5.83
C VAL A 94 -9.30 7.34 -7.17
N ALA A 95 -8.46 6.32 -7.39
CA ALA A 95 -8.53 5.52 -8.61
C ALA A 95 -9.86 4.75 -8.74
N GLY A 96 -10.40 4.27 -7.62
CA GLY A 96 -11.71 3.62 -7.59
C GLY A 96 -12.85 4.58 -7.94
N LEU A 97 -12.84 5.80 -7.39
CA LEU A 97 -13.77 6.87 -7.75
C LEU A 97 -13.63 7.26 -9.23
N TRP A 98 -12.40 7.33 -9.74
CA TRP A 98 -12.12 7.61 -11.14
C TRP A 98 -12.73 6.57 -12.08
N ALA A 99 -12.75 5.30 -11.67
CA ALA A 99 -13.38 4.23 -12.45
C ALA A 99 -14.91 4.35 -12.57
N PHE A 100 -15.57 5.15 -11.72
CA PHE A 100 -16.99 5.48 -11.88
C PHE A 100 -17.20 6.68 -12.80
N ALA A 101 -16.31 7.68 -12.74
CA ALA A 101 -16.35 8.88 -13.56
C ALA A 101 -15.96 8.59 -15.03
N GLU A 102 -14.98 7.71 -15.24
CA GLU A 102 -14.45 7.34 -16.55
C GLU A 102 -14.70 5.85 -16.83
N ARG A 103 -15.44 5.56 -17.90
CA ARG A 103 -15.89 4.19 -18.25
C ARG A 103 -15.17 3.59 -19.46
N THR A 104 -14.03 4.15 -19.84
CA THR A 104 -13.14 3.60 -20.88
C THR A 104 -11.88 2.96 -20.30
N ARG A 105 -10.98 2.47 -21.17
CA ARG A 105 -9.67 1.89 -20.80
C ARG A 105 -8.82 2.80 -19.90
N TRP A 106 -9.05 4.11 -19.91
CA TRP A 106 -8.32 5.07 -19.10
C TRP A 106 -8.55 4.86 -17.60
N SER A 107 -9.71 4.35 -17.19
CA SER A 107 -9.93 3.91 -15.81
C SER A 107 -8.93 2.82 -15.38
N SER A 108 -8.65 1.87 -16.27
CA SER A 108 -7.71 0.77 -16.01
C SER A 108 -6.26 1.27 -15.95
N VAL A 109 -5.92 2.29 -16.76
CA VAL A 109 -4.62 2.96 -16.69
C VAL A 109 -4.44 3.63 -15.32
N VAL A 110 -5.43 4.40 -14.86
CA VAL A 110 -5.37 5.09 -13.57
C VAL A 110 -5.24 4.10 -12.42
N LEU A 111 -6.02 3.00 -12.43
CA LEU A 111 -5.92 1.97 -11.42
C LEU A 111 -4.53 1.28 -11.42
N ALA A 112 -3.99 0.97 -12.59
CA ALA A 112 -2.66 0.36 -12.70
C ALA A 112 -1.57 1.29 -12.15
N VAL A 113 -1.59 2.57 -12.52
CA VAL A 113 -0.62 3.57 -12.05
C VAL A 113 -0.75 3.79 -10.54
N ALA A 114 -1.97 3.91 -10.01
CA ALA A 114 -2.20 4.05 -8.58
C ALA A 114 -1.65 2.84 -7.81
N ALA A 115 -1.96 1.62 -8.25
CA ALA A 115 -1.48 0.39 -7.62
C ALA A 115 0.06 0.27 -7.65
N LEU A 116 0.70 0.59 -8.79
CA LEU A 116 2.17 0.63 -8.87
C LEU A 116 2.78 1.70 -7.96
N THR A 117 2.13 2.86 -7.84
CA THR A 117 2.59 3.94 -6.98
C THR A 117 2.51 3.52 -5.51
N VAL A 118 1.43 2.87 -5.08
CA VAL A 118 1.33 2.31 -3.71
C VAL A 118 2.43 1.26 -3.48
N ALA A 119 2.68 0.35 -4.42
CA ALA A 119 3.77 -0.62 -4.30
C ALA A 119 5.15 0.05 -4.15
N PHE A 120 5.39 1.15 -4.87
CA PHE A 120 6.61 1.94 -4.72
C PHE A 120 6.68 2.66 -3.37
N LEU A 121 5.56 3.22 -2.89
CA LEU A 121 5.50 3.85 -1.57
C LEU A 121 5.79 2.84 -0.45
N GLU A 122 5.33 1.59 -0.57
CA GLU A 122 5.68 0.52 0.38
C GLU A 122 7.20 0.28 0.46
N LEU A 123 7.90 0.31 -0.68
CA LEU A 123 9.37 0.22 -0.68
C LEU A 123 10.01 1.41 0.05
N ARG A 124 9.47 2.62 -0.14
CA ARG A 124 9.94 3.83 0.56
C ARG A 124 9.65 3.78 2.05
N LEU A 125 8.46 3.34 2.44
CA LEU A 125 8.07 3.16 3.84
C LEU A 125 8.99 2.14 4.53
N TRP A 126 9.28 1.02 3.87
CA TRP A 126 10.23 0.04 4.36
C TRP A 126 11.63 0.63 4.59
N GLN A 127 12.13 1.42 3.64
CA GLN A 127 13.42 2.11 3.77
C GLN A 127 13.45 3.12 4.93
N ILE A 128 12.36 3.84 5.19
CA ILE A 128 12.30 4.85 6.27
C ILE A 128 12.15 4.17 7.65
N TRP A 129 11.33 3.12 7.71
CA TRP A 129 11.06 2.38 8.94
C TRP A 129 12.27 1.57 9.40
N GLY A 130 13.06 1.07 8.44
CA GLY A 130 14.10 0.09 8.70
C GLY A 130 15.44 0.42 8.08
N ALA A 131 15.72 1.69 7.73
CA ALA A 131 16.95 2.16 7.09
C ALA A 131 18.10 1.15 7.25
N ALA A 132 18.38 0.48 6.12
CA ALA A 132 19.25 -0.68 5.98
C ALA A 132 20.63 -0.51 6.63
#